data_AF-A0A2V9YC88-F1
#
_entry.id   AF-A0A2V9YC88-F1
#
_cell.length_a   1.000
_cell.length_b   1.000
_cell.length_c   1.000
_cell.angle_alpha   90.00
_cell.angle_beta   90.00
_cell.angle_gamma   90.00
#
_symmetry.space_group_name_H-M   'P 1'
#
loop_
_entity.id
_entity.type
_entity.pdbx_description
1 polymer ?
#
loop_
_entity_poly.entity_id
_entity_poly.type
_entity_poly.pdbx_seq_one_letter_code
_entity_poly.pdbx_strand_id
1 'polypeptide(L)' 'MDNDYMFLCGVMWCRFGQPEAGKELVRAATSMDPDMRALAWAMLANGALRLRALERTAQTGSRTNLG' A
#
# COMPACT_ATOMS: atom_id res chain seq x y z
N MET A 1 4.70 -16.52 -9.83
CA MET A 1 3.81 -15.44 -9.35
C MET A 1 3.59 -14.52 -10.53
N ASP A 2 2.39 -14.02 -10.76
CA ASP A 2 2.02 -13.25 -11.96
C ASP A 2 1.92 -11.74 -11.63
N ASN A 3 2.18 -10.89 -12.62
CA ASN A 3 2.08 -9.43 -12.52
C ASN A 3 0.64 -8.99 -12.24
N ASP A 4 -0.36 -9.65 -12.79
CA ASP A 4 -1.78 -9.33 -12.53
C ASP A 4 -2.17 -9.60 -11.08
N TYR A 5 -1.69 -10.72 -10.53
CA TYR A 5 -1.87 -11.04 -9.12
C TYR A 5 -1.16 -10.02 -8.22
N MET A 6 0.06 -9.58 -8.58
CA MET A 6 0.79 -8.53 -7.87
C MET A 6 0.12 -7.17 -7.95
N PHE A 7 -0.45 -6.83 -9.11
CA PHE A 7 -1.22 -5.62 -9.27
C PHE A 7 -2.46 -5.64 -8.37
N LEU A 8 -3.17 -6.76 -8.29
CA LEU A 8 -4.32 -6.91 -7.40
C LEU A 8 -3.92 -6.76 -5.93
N CYS A 9 -2.83 -7.39 -5.49
CA CYS A 9 -2.27 -7.17 -4.15
C CYS A 9 -1.93 -5.67 -3.93
N GLY A 10 -1.36 -5.02 -4.93
CA GLY A 10 -1.11 -3.58 -4.95
C GLY A 10 -2.36 -2.74 -4.70
N VAL A 11 -3.45 -3.03 -5.43
CA VAL A 11 -4.73 -2.34 -5.27
C VAL A 11 -5.31 -2.59 -3.88
N MET A 12 -5.29 -3.84 -3.40
CA MET A 12 -5.84 -4.18 -2.09
C MET A 12 -5.09 -3.50 -0.94
N TRP A 13 -3.77 -3.45 -1.03
CA TRP A 13 -2.92 -2.69 -0.12
C TRP A 13 -3.23 -1.19 -0.19
N CYS A 14 -3.15 -0.59 -1.38
CA CYS A 14 -3.24 0.86 -1.54
C CYS A 14 -4.62 1.41 -1.25
N ARG A 15 -5.70 0.66 -1.54
CA ARG A 15 -7.07 1.17 -1.43
C ARG A 15 -7.73 0.80 -0.11
N PHE A 16 -7.43 -0.38 0.43
CA PHE A 16 -8.11 -0.92 1.60
C PHE A 16 -7.17 -1.13 2.79
N GLY A 17 -5.86 -0.92 2.62
CA GLY A 17 -4.89 -1.15 3.67
C GLY A 17 -4.79 -2.63 4.07
N GLN A 18 -5.12 -3.56 3.17
CA GLN A 18 -5.20 -4.98 3.50
C GLN A 18 -3.80 -5.53 3.85
N PRO A 19 -3.55 -5.98 5.09
CA PRO A 19 -2.19 -6.36 5.53
C PRO A 19 -1.60 -7.54 4.77
N GLU A 20 -2.41 -8.57 4.47
CA GLU A 20 -1.94 -9.75 3.73
C GLU A 20 -1.50 -9.40 2.31
N ALA A 21 -2.18 -8.44 1.66
CA ALA A 21 -1.76 -7.94 0.36
C ALA A 21 -0.42 -7.19 0.45
N GLY A 22 -0.19 -6.43 1.52
CA GLY A 22 1.09 -5.81 1.81
C GLY A 22 2.23 -6.82 2.00
N LYS A 23 1.98 -7.94 2.69
CA LYS A 23 2.98 -9.01 2.87
C LYS A 23 3.38 -9.65 1.54
N GLU A 24 2.42 -9.88 0.65
CA GLU A 24 2.70 -10.41 -0.69
C GLU A 24 3.54 -9.44 -1.52
N LEU A 25 3.30 -8.12 -1.41
CA LEU A 25 4.16 -7.12 -2.05
C LEU A 25 5.57 -7.11 -1.46
N VAL A 26 5.75 -7.25 -0.14
CA VAL A 26 7.08 -7.36 0.49
C VAL A 26 7.82 -8.60 -0.02
N ARG A 27 7.11 -9.71 -0.21
CA ARG A 27 7.69 -10.93 -0.78
C ARG A 27 8.08 -10.74 -2.24
N ALA A 28 7.27 -10.06 -3.04
CA ALA A 28 7.57 -9.78 -4.44
C ALA A 28 8.69 -8.75 -4.63
N ALA A 29 8.88 -7.85 -3.66
CA ALA A 29 10.00 -6.91 -3.63
C ALA A 29 11.38 -7.59 -3.54
N THR A 30 11.43 -8.89 -3.21
CA THR A 30 12.66 -9.70 -3.24
C THR A 30 12.73 -10.64 -4.46
N SER A 31 11.85 -10.47 -5.45
CA SER A 31 11.86 -11.28 -6.67
C SER A 31 13.16 -11.09 -7.47
N MET A 32 13.59 -12.14 -8.17
CA MET A 32 14.68 -12.06 -9.16
C MET A 32 14.23 -11.36 -10.45
N ASP A 33 12.92 -11.29 -10.68
CA ASP A 33 12.33 -10.53 -11.78
C ASP A 33 12.40 -9.02 -11.45
N PRO A 34 13.14 -8.23 -12.23
CA PRO A 34 13.33 -6.81 -11.96
C PRO A 34 12.05 -6.00 -12.09
N ASP A 35 11.14 -6.37 -13.00
CA ASP A 35 9.90 -5.65 -13.25
C ASP A 35 8.89 -5.92 -12.13
N MET A 36 8.78 -7.19 -11.72
CA MET A 36 7.96 -7.57 -10.56
C MET A 36 8.44 -6.89 -9.29
N ARG A 37 9.76 -6.84 -9.08
CA ARG A 37 10.35 -6.15 -7.92
C ARG A 37 10.06 -4.66 -7.95
N ALA A 38 10.24 -4.00 -9.10
CA ALA A 38 9.97 -2.56 -9.25
C ALA A 38 8.49 -2.24 -9.00
N LEU A 39 7.58 -3.05 -9.55
CA LEU A 39 6.14 -2.92 -9.35
C LEU A 39 5.76 -3.05 -7.86
N ALA A 40 6.30 -4.06 -7.18
CA ALA A 40 6.03 -4.29 -5.76
C ALA A 40 6.48 -3.11 -4.88
N TRP A 41 7.68 -2.57 -5.13
CA TRP A 41 8.19 -1.38 -4.42
C TRP A 41 7.33 -0.14 -4.67
N ALA A 42 6.92 0.10 -5.90
CA ALA A 42 6.06 1.22 -6.25
C ALA A 42 4.70 1.15 -5.51
N MET A 43 4.09 -0.03 -5.47
CA MET A 43 2.82 -0.25 -4.77
C MET A 43 2.96 -0.11 -3.26
N LEU A 44 4.04 -0.62 -2.65
CA LEU A 44 4.32 -0.45 -1.22
C LEU A 44 4.43 1.03 -0.83
N ALA A 45 5.22 1.79 -1.58
CA ALA A 45 5.43 3.22 -1.33
C ALA A 45 4.12 4.01 -1.47
N ASN A 46 3.32 3.71 -2.50
CA ASN A 46 2.04 4.35 -2.72
C ASN A 46 1.06 4.09 -1.56
N GLY A 47 0.93 2.84 -1.11
CA GLY A 47 0.05 2.51 0.02
C GLY A 47 0.48 3.16 1.33
N ALA A 48 1.80 3.23 1.61
CA ALA A 48 2.31 3.91 2.80
C ALA A 48 2.02 5.43 2.79
N LEU A 49 2.13 6.08 1.62
CA LEU A 49 1.78 7.49 1.46
C LEU A 49 0.28 7.74 1.72
N ARG A 50 -0.59 6.85 1.21
CA ARG A 50 -2.04 6.95 1.42
C ARG A 50 -2.43 6.74 2.87
N LEU A 51 -1.80 5.79 3.57
CA LEU A 51 -2.03 5.58 5.00
C LEU A 51 -1.70 6.86 5.79
N ARG A 52 -0.54 7.48 5.55
CA ARG A 52 -0.15 8.74 6.18
C ARG A 52 -1.07 9.92 5.84
N ALA A 53 -1.66 9.92 4.65
CA ALA A 53 -2.64 10.93 4.26
C ALA A 53 -3.97 10.73 5.01
N LEU A 54 -4.42 9.48 5.15
CA LEU A 54 -5.63 9.14 5.91
C LEU A 54 -5.47 9.48 7.40
N GLU A 55 -4.33 9.14 8.00
CA GLU A 55 -4.00 9.49 9.39
C GLU A 55 -4.05 11.01 9.61
N ARG A 56 -3.47 11.80 8.69
CA ARG A 56 -3.54 13.26 8.76
C ARG A 56 -4.97 13.78 8.72
N THR A 57 -5.80 13.28 7.80
CA THR A 57 -7.21 13.67 7.70
C THR A 57 -8.00 13.30 8.96
N ALA A 58 -7.76 12.12 9.52
CA ALA A 58 -8.38 11.70 10.79
C ALA A 58 -7.98 12.62 11.95
N GLN A 59 -6.70 13.03 12.01
CA GLN A 59 -6.19 13.94 13.04
C GLN A 59 -6.80 15.35 12.93
N THR A 60 -7.05 15.84 11.71
CA THR A 60 -7.67 17.15 11.48
C THR A 60 -9.17 17.14 11.85
N GLY A 61 -9.90 16.07 11.52
CA GLY A 61 -11.31 15.92 11.90
C GLY A 61 -11.54 15.78 13.41
N SER A 62 -10.56 15.22 14.14
CA SER A 62 -10.64 15.11 15.62
C SER A 62 -10.47 16.45 16.34
N ARG A 63 -9.87 17.47 15.69
CA ARG A 63 -9.62 18.78 16.33
C ARG A 63 -10.79 19.76 16.25
N THR A 64 -11.84 19.45 15.48
CA THR A 64 -12.99 20.34 15.27
C THR A 64 -14.19 20.10 16.18
N ASN A 65 -14.13 19.17 17.14
CA ASN A 65 -15.22 18.89 18.09
C ASN A 65 -14.87 19.24 19.56
N LEU A 66 -14.27 20.41 19.78
CA LEU A 66 -14.13 21.05 21.08
C LEU A 66 -14.46 22.54 20.89
N GLY A 67 -15.76 22.84 20.82
CA GLY A 67 -16.33 24.18 20.73
C GLY A 67 -17.79 24.14 21.14
#